data_AF-F4P9I6-F1
#
_entry.id   AF-F4P9I6-F1
#
_cell.length_a   1.000
_cell.length_b   1.000
_cell.length_c   1.000
_cell.angle_alpha   90.00
_cell.angle_beta   90.00
_cell.angle_gamma   90.00
#
_symmetry.space_group_name_H-M   'P 1'
#
loop_
_entity.id
_entity.type
_entity.pdbx_description
1 polymer ?
#
loop_
_entity_poly.entity_id
_entity_poly.type
_entity_poly.pdbx_seq_one_letter_code
_entity_poly.pdbx_strand_id
1 'polypeptide(L)'
;MANLSTHTSTDEPERKRLRIDEKYKTWKKTAMLIWNRIADHRAGNAFLKLSKEKRYSEVVKQPMSLDLVKTRIREGIDMFPNRVVL
;
A
#
# COMPACT_ATOMS: atom_id res chain seq x y z
N MET A 1 29.80 20.96 -39.58
CA MET A 1 28.32 20.96 -39.42
C MET A 1 28.02 20.12 -38.18
N ALA A 2 27.59 20.75 -37.08
CA ALA A 2 27.34 20.06 -35.82
C ALA A 2 25.94 19.44 -35.84
N ASN A 3 25.84 18.12 -35.61
CA ASN A 3 24.58 17.43 -35.36
C ASN A 3 24.13 17.73 -33.92
N LEU A 4 23.07 18.51 -33.77
CA LEU A 4 22.37 18.67 -32.51
C LEU A 4 21.06 17.89 -32.59
N SER A 5 21.10 16.60 -32.27
CA SER A 5 19.89 15.79 -32.08
C SER A 5 19.28 16.15 -30.71
N THR A 6 18.28 17.02 -30.75
CA THR A 6 17.39 17.32 -29.63
C THR A 6 16.46 16.14 -29.33
N HIS A 7 16.96 15.12 -28.62
CA HIS A 7 16.12 14.11 -27.96
C HIS A 7 15.83 14.52 -26.51
N THR A 8 14.91 15.46 -26.33
CA THR A 8 14.39 15.82 -25.00
C THR A 8 12.89 16.08 -25.07
N SER A 9 12.06 15.12 -24.65
CA SER A 9 10.89 15.37 -23.79
C SER A 9 9.97 14.15 -23.58
N THR A 10 9.94 13.18 -24.50
CA THR A 10 8.94 12.08 -24.46
C THR A 10 9.26 10.96 -23.48
N ASP A 11 10.53 10.62 -23.29
CA ASP A 11 10.93 9.47 -22.47
C ASP A 11 10.96 9.72 -20.95
N GLU A 12 11.11 10.98 -20.54
CA GLU A 12 11.25 11.35 -19.13
C GLU A 12 10.00 11.04 -18.29
N PRO A 13 8.76 11.37 -18.72
CA PRO A 13 7.56 11.01 -17.98
C PRO A 13 7.35 9.49 -17.92
N GLU A 14 7.69 8.75 -18.97
CA GLU A 14 7.57 7.29 -19.00
C GLU A 14 8.58 6.61 -18.06
N ARG A 15 9.85 7.04 -18.09
CA ARG A 15 10.88 6.59 -17.13
C ARG A 15 10.48 6.88 -15.68
N LYS A 16 9.84 8.03 -15.41
CA LYS A 16 9.31 8.36 -14.07
C LYS A 16 8.17 7.42 -13.65
N ARG A 17 7.22 7.14 -14.55
CA ARG A 17 6.11 6.19 -14.30
C ARG A 17 6.61 4.79 -14.00
N LEU A 18 7.52 4.27 -14.82
CA LEU A 18 8.11 2.94 -14.63
C LEU A 18 8.82 2.81 -13.27
N ARG A 19 9.58 3.84 -12.86
CA ARG A 19 10.22 3.88 -11.54
C ARG A 19 9.21 3.90 -10.39
N ILE A 20 8.07 4.59 -10.56
CA ILE A 20 6.98 4.58 -9.57
C ILE A 20 6.36 3.19 -9.48
N ASP A 21 6.12 2.53 -10.62
CA ASP A 21 5.56 1.18 -10.67
C ASP A 21 6.49 0.13 -10.03
N GLU A 22 7.80 0.22 -10.25
CA GLU A 22 8.79 -0.66 -9.62
C GLU A 22 8.84 -0.48 -8.10
N LYS A 23 8.81 0.77 -7.63
CA LYS A 23 8.75 1.10 -6.20
C LYS A 23 7.46 0.56 -5.57
N TYR A 24 6.32 0.75 -6.25
CA TYR A 24 5.02 0.24 -5.82
C TYR A 24 5.02 -1.30 -5.73
N LYS A 25 5.55 -1.99 -6.75
CA LYS A 25 5.69 -3.46 -6.74
C LYS A 25 6.56 -3.95 -5.59
N THR A 26 7.67 -3.26 -5.34
CA THR A 26 8.61 -3.61 -4.26
C THR A 26 7.98 -3.41 -2.89
N TRP A 27 7.29 -2.29 -2.68
CA TRP A 27 6.52 -2.04 -1.47
C TRP A 27 5.46 -3.12 -1.25
N LYS A 28 4.68 -3.45 -2.29
CA LYS A 28 3.57 -4.41 -2.17
C LYS A 28 4.07 -5.79 -1.74
N LYS A 29 5.17 -6.25 -2.34
CA LYS A 29 5.83 -7.50 -1.95
C LYS A 29 6.29 -7.47 -0.49
N THR A 30 6.94 -6.38 -0.09
CA THR A 30 7.47 -6.20 1.28
C THR A 30 6.34 -6.15 2.30
N ALA A 31 5.29 -5.37 2.03
CA ALA A 31 4.11 -5.25 2.90
C ALA A 31 3.39 -6.60 3.05
N MET A 32 3.23 -7.36 1.96
CA MET A 32 2.65 -8.71 2.03
C MET A 32 3.51 -9.69 2.82
N LEU A 33 4.84 -9.59 2.75
CA LEU A 33 5.74 -10.43 3.53
C LEU A 33 5.58 -10.18 5.04
N ILE A 34 5.52 -8.91 5.44
CA ILE A 34 5.28 -8.50 6.84
C ILE A 34 3.89 -8.96 7.29
N TRP A 35 2.88 -8.74 6.44
CA TRP A 35 1.51 -9.18 6.73
C TRP A 35 1.45 -10.68 7.00
N ASN A 36 2.10 -11.52 6.17
CA ASN A 36 2.13 -12.97 6.37
C ASN A 36 2.78 -13.32 7.72
N ARG A 37 3.91 -12.69 8.06
CA ARG A 37 4.59 -12.93 9.35
C ARG A 37 3.71 -12.61 10.56
N ILE A 38 2.89 -11.55 10.48
CA ILE A 38 1.96 -11.19 11.55
C ILE A 38 0.78 -12.16 11.60
N ALA A 39 0.22 -12.52 10.43
CA ALA A 39 -0.90 -13.46 10.34
C ALA A 39 -0.54 -14.85 10.88
N ASP A 40 0.69 -15.32 10.63
CA ASP A 40 1.18 -16.64 11.09
C ASP A 40 1.59 -16.65 12.57
N HIS A 41 1.62 -15.49 13.24
CA HIS A 41 1.95 -15.41 14.66
C HIS A 41 0.84 -16.03 15.52
N ARG A 42 1.18 -16.67 16.64
CA ARG A 42 0.21 -17.34 17.54
C ARG A 42 -0.91 -16.39 18.02
N ALA A 43 -0.60 -15.12 18.24
CA ALA A 43 -1.57 -14.08 18.59
C ALA A 43 -2.23 -13.39 17.37
N GLY A 44 -1.71 -13.60 16.16
CA GLY A 44 -2.17 -12.94 14.93
C GLY A 44 -3.61 -13.28 14.58
N ASN A 45 -4.05 -14.51 14.88
CA ASN A 45 -5.42 -14.97 14.65
C ASN A 45 -6.49 -14.09 15.31
N ALA A 46 -6.19 -13.45 16.45
CA ALA A 46 -7.13 -12.56 17.13
C ALA A 46 -7.44 -11.28 16.32
N PHE A 47 -6.56 -10.90 15.39
CA PHE A 47 -6.68 -9.68 14.59
C PHE A 47 -7.06 -9.95 13.14
N LEU A 48 -7.28 -11.21 12.76
CA LEU A 48 -7.54 -11.59 11.37
C LEU A 48 -8.83 -10.96 10.83
N LYS A 49 -9.88 -11.01 11.65
CA LYS A 49 -11.23 -10.50 11.35
C LYS A 49 -11.63 -9.41 12.33
N LEU A 50 -12.52 -8.53 11.88
CA LEU A 50 -13.14 -7.56 12.77
C LEU A 50 -13.94 -8.25 13.88
N SER A 51 -13.96 -7.63 15.05
CA SER A 51 -14.84 -8.05 16.13
C SER A 51 -16.30 -7.86 15.70
N LYS A 52 -17.11 -8.88 15.98
CA LYS A 52 -18.57 -8.86 15.77
C LYS A 52 -19.34 -8.48 17.03
N GLU A 53 -18.64 -8.13 18.10
CA GLU A 53 -19.27 -7.75 19.36
C GLU A 53 -20.04 -6.43 19.18
N LYS A 54 -21.30 -6.41 19.63
CA LYS A 54 -22.18 -5.24 19.45
C LYS A 54 -21.60 -3.95 20.06
N ARG A 55 -20.97 -4.06 21.23
CA ARG A 55 -20.35 -2.90 21.91
C ARG A 55 -19.03 -2.46 21.28
N TYR A 56 -18.41 -3.30 20.45
CA TYR A 56 -17.14 -2.95 19.81
C TYR A 56 -17.32 -1.73 18.88
N SER A 57 -18.38 -1.69 18.08
CA SER A 57 -18.70 -0.56 17.20
C SER A 57 -19.12 0.72 17.95
N GLU A 58 -19.54 0.60 19.21
CA GLU A 58 -19.88 1.77 20.04
C GLU A 58 -18.62 2.53 20.46
N VAL A 59 -17.51 1.82 20.66
CA VAL A 59 -16.23 2.38 21.13
C VAL A 59 -15.26 2.61 19.97
N VAL A 60 -15.09 1.62 19.09
CA VAL A 60 -14.11 1.67 17.99
C VAL A 60 -14.74 2.26 16.74
N LYS A 61 -14.33 3.48 16.39
CA LYS A 61 -14.91 4.26 15.27
C LYS A 61 -14.31 3.93 13.90
N GLN A 62 -13.07 3.44 13.88
CA GLN A 62 -12.36 3.06 12.65
C GLN A 62 -11.82 1.63 12.80
N PRO A 63 -12.68 0.62 12.67
CA PRO A 63 -12.28 -0.77 12.82
C PRO A 63 -11.23 -1.18 11.77
N MET A 64 -10.24 -1.97 12.17
CA MET A 64 -9.20 -2.50 11.30
C MET A 64 -8.94 -3.98 11.62
N SER A 65 -8.75 -4.80 10.58
CA SER A 65 -8.33 -6.19 10.71
C SER A 65 -7.19 -6.51 9.75
N LEU A 66 -6.46 -7.59 9.99
CA LEU A 66 -5.45 -8.05 9.06
C LEU A 66 -6.06 -8.38 7.70
N ASP A 67 -7.28 -8.94 7.62
CA ASP A 67 -7.96 -9.13 6.33
C ASP A 67 -8.17 -7.80 5.58
N LEU A 68 -8.58 -6.73 6.27
CA LEU A 68 -8.75 -5.41 5.67
C LEU A 68 -7.42 -4.81 5.23
N VAL A 69 -6.37 -4.92 6.04
CA VAL A 69 -5.01 -4.49 5.70
C VAL A 69 -4.50 -5.24 4.46
N LYS A 70 -4.74 -6.55 4.36
CA LYS A 70 -4.38 -7.37 3.20
C LYS A 70 -5.03 -6.86 1.92
N THR A 71 -6.31 -6.55 1.99
CA THR A 71 -7.08 -6.00 0.87
C THR A 71 -6.53 -4.63 0.46
N ARG A 72 -6.25 -3.73 1.41
CA ARG A 72 -5.65 -2.43 1.11
C ARG A 72 -4.26 -2.51 0.47
N ILE A 73 -3.41 -3.43 0.93
CA ILE A 73 -2.11 -3.70 0.28
C ILE A 73 -2.31 -4.22 -1.15
N ARG A 74 -3.31 -5.06 -1.38
CA ARG A 74 -3.63 -5.60 -2.72
C ARG A 74 -4.13 -4.53 -3.68
N GLU A 75 -5.00 -3.65 -3.19
CA GLU A 75 -5.66 -2.59 -3.96
C GLU A 75 -4.81 -1.33 -4.09
N GLY A 76 -3.76 -1.17 -3.25
CA GLY A 76 -2.86 -0.01 -3.31
C GLY A 76 -3.41 1.25 -2.68
N ILE A 77 -4.44 1.13 -1.83
CA ILE A 77 -5.26 2.26 -1.36
C ILE A 77 -4.49 3.22 -0.43
N ASP A 78 -3.37 2.79 0.17
CA ASP A 78 -2.68 3.55 1.22
C ASP A 78 -1.32 4.18 0.79
N MET A 79 -0.93 4.13 -0.50
CA MET A 79 0.48 4.42 -0.81
C MET A 79 0.87 5.88 -1.07
N PHE A 80 -0.08 6.81 -1.19
CA PHE A 80 0.24 8.25 -1.29
C PHE A 80 -0.81 9.18 -0.65
N PRO A 81 -0.97 9.19 0.69
CA PRO A 81 -1.87 10.08 1.38
C PRO A 81 -1.22 11.42 1.79
N ASN A 82 -0.14 11.89 1.15
CA ASN A 82 0.29 13.29 1.29
C ASN A 82 -0.60 14.24 0.45
N ARG A 83 -1.91 14.12 0.65
CA ARG A 83 -2.79 15.28 0.76
C ARG A 83 -2.99 15.51 2.25
N VAL A 84 -2.28 16.52 2.74
CA VAL A 84 -2.44 17.15 4.04
C VAL A 84 -3.92 17.26 4.40
N VAL A 85 -4.33 16.63 5.50
CA VAL A 85 -5.39 17.14 6.37
C VAL A 85 -5.05 16.77 7.81
N LEU A 86 -4.12 17.52 8.39
CA LEU A 86 -4.18 17.97 9.78
C LEU A 86 -3.90 19.47 9.76
#